data_AF-A0A4Y2GQV4-F1
#
_entry.id   AF-A0A4Y2GQV4-F1
#
_cell.length_a   1.000
_cell.length_b   1.000
_cell.length_c   1.000
_cell.angle_alpha   90.00
_cell.angle_beta   90.00
_cell.angle_gamma   90.00
#
_symmetry.space_group_name_H-M   'P 1'
#
loop_
_entity.id
_entity.type
_entity.pdbx_description
1 polymer ?
#
loop_
_entity_poly.entity_id
_entity_poly.type
_entity_poly.pdbx_seq_one_letter_code
_entity_poly.pdbx_strand_id
1 'polypeptide(L)'
;MTYTALIRPVLEYGYQIYQVASQRNLNKSERVQLSSVRIITGLQSCCRKAIVLFEADIQSWSLRRQTNSARYIAKLKSLGSFNRTSKFILQWASNQRLKKDSSIGVIWKRGFWILTLNHVFLLAA
;
A
#
# COMPACT_ATOMS: atom_id res chain seq x y z
N MET A 1 -18.04 -9.94 -20.15
CA MET A 1 -17.54 -9.95 -18.76
C MET A 1 -16.28 -9.12 -18.69
N THR A 2 -16.28 -8.08 -17.87
CA THR A 2 -15.11 -7.19 -17.70
C THR A 2 -14.06 -7.92 -16.87
N TYR A 3 -12.83 -8.01 -17.36
CA TYR A 3 -11.69 -8.67 -16.70
C TYR A 3 -11.43 -8.17 -15.26
N THR A 4 -11.87 -6.95 -14.96
CA THR A 4 -11.88 -6.36 -13.64
C THR A 4 -12.66 -7.21 -12.63
N ALA A 5 -13.67 -7.99 -13.05
CA ALA A 5 -14.44 -8.86 -12.18
C ALA A 5 -13.62 -10.05 -11.63
N LEU A 6 -12.61 -10.54 -12.36
CA LEU A 6 -11.75 -11.65 -11.91
C LEU A 6 -10.53 -11.15 -11.12
N ILE A 7 -9.99 -9.98 -11.50
CA ILE A 7 -8.77 -9.44 -10.91
C ILE A 7 -9.06 -8.58 -9.66
N ARG A 8 -10.18 -7.84 -9.63
CA ARG A 8 -10.52 -6.98 -8.48
C ARG A 8 -10.66 -7.74 -7.17
N PRO A 9 -11.34 -8.91 -7.08
CA PRO A 9 -11.48 -9.62 -5.81
C PRO A 9 -10.13 -9.99 -5.19
N VAL A 10 -9.17 -10.42 -6.01
CA VAL A 10 -7.81 -10.76 -5.53
C VAL A 10 -7.06 -9.51 -5.06
N LEU A 11 -7.21 -8.39 -5.76
CA LEU A 11 -6.58 -7.11 -5.38
C LEU A 11 -7.19 -6.50 -4.11
N GLU A 12 -8.50 -6.64 -3.96
CA GLU A 12 -9.31 -5.96 -2.95
C GLU A 12 -9.37 -6.77 -1.66
N TYR A 13 -9.64 -8.08 -1.75
CA TYR A 13 -9.74 -8.98 -0.60
C TYR A 13 -8.41 -9.65 -0.23
N GLY A 14 -7.47 -9.79 -1.16
CA GLY A 14 -6.15 -10.39 -0.90
C GLY A 14 -5.22 -9.57 0.01
N TYR A 15 -5.70 -8.43 0.54
CA TYR A 15 -4.93 -7.47 1.35
C TYR A 15 -4.05 -8.07 2.43
N GLN A 16 -4.62 -8.98 3.21
CA GLN A 16 -3.93 -9.61 4.34
C GLN A 16 -2.69 -10.39 3.86
N ILE A 17 -2.77 -11.00 2.68
CA ILE A 17 -1.70 -11.84 2.13
C ILE A 17 -0.52 -10.97 1.68
N TYR A 18 -0.78 -9.88 0.97
CA TYR A 18 0.29 -9.03 0.43
C TYR A 18 0.80 -7.97 1.43
N GLN A 19 0.06 -7.69 2.51
CA GLN A 19 0.56 -6.83 3.58
C GLN A 19 1.75 -7.45 4.33
N VAL A 20 1.73 -8.78 4.51
CA VAL A 20 2.78 -9.53 5.21
C VAL A 20 3.86 -10.05 4.25
N ALA A 21 3.56 -10.09 2.94
CA ALA A 21 4.48 -10.59 1.93
C ALA A 21 5.81 -9.82 1.88
N SER A 22 6.88 -10.59 1.64
CA SER A 22 8.21 -10.04 1.34
C SER A 22 8.19 -9.25 0.02
N GLN A 23 9.11 -8.29 -0.11
CA GLN A 23 9.20 -7.48 -1.34
C GLN A 23 9.41 -8.34 -2.59
N ARG A 24 10.13 -9.46 -2.47
CA ARG A 24 10.36 -10.41 -3.57
C ARG A 24 9.05 -11.03 -4.07
N ASN A 25 8.19 -11.45 -3.15
CA ASN A 25 6.91 -12.08 -3.49
C ASN A 25 5.90 -11.06 -4.05
N LEU A 26 5.95 -9.82 -3.57
CA LEU A 26 5.19 -8.72 -4.16
C LEU A 26 5.61 -8.44 -5.60
N ASN A 27 6.91 -8.35 -5.87
CA ASN A 27 7.42 -8.13 -7.22
C ASN A 27 7.04 -9.27 -8.18
N LYS A 28 7.05 -10.53 -7.71
CA LYS A 28 6.57 -11.68 -8.50
C LYS A 28 5.08 -11.55 -8.83
N SER A 29 4.25 -11.23 -7.83
CA SER A 29 2.80 -11.07 -8.01
C SER A 29 2.48 -9.92 -8.95
N GLU A 30 3.24 -8.81 -8.85
CA GLU A 30 3.10 -7.67 -9.73
C GLU A 30 3.47 -8.00 -11.18
N ARG A 31 4.50 -8.82 -11.40
CA ARG A 31 4.88 -9.29 -12.74
C ARG A 31 3.77 -10.12 -13.38
N VAL A 32 3.17 -11.04 -12.62
CA VAL A 32 2.05 -11.87 -13.10
C VAL A 32 0.86 -10.99 -13.45
N GLN A 33 0.50 -10.06 -12.57
CA GLN A 33 -0.62 -9.15 -12.83
C GLN A 33 -0.38 -8.28 -14.07
N LEU A 34 0.81 -7.69 -14.22
CA LEU A 34 1.13 -6.88 -15.40
C LEU A 34 1.07 -7.70 -16.68
N SER A 35 1.47 -8.97 -16.63
CA SER A 35 1.36 -9.88 -17.78
C SER A 35 -0.11 -10.13 -18.13
N SER A 36 -0.95 -10.44 -17.15
CA SER A 36 -2.39 -10.64 -17.37
C SER A 36 -3.06 -9.38 -17.90
N VAL A 37 -2.78 -8.23 -17.31
CA VAL A 37 -3.35 -6.95 -17.73
C VAL A 37 -2.98 -6.64 -19.18
N ARG A 38 -1.74 -6.87 -19.60
CA ARG A 38 -1.32 -6.66 -20.99
C ARG A 38 -2.09 -7.51 -21.99
N ILE A 39 -2.27 -8.80 -21.67
CA ILE A 39 -3.04 -9.73 -22.51
C ILE A 39 -4.48 -9.22 -22.66
N ILE A 40 -5.07 -8.77 -21.57
CA ILE A 40 -6.43 -8.26 -21.52
C ILE A 40 -6.59 -6.94 -22.28
N THR A 41 -5.69 -5.98 -22.09
CA THR A 41 -5.77 -4.65 -22.70
C THR A 41 -5.22 -4.63 -24.12
N GLY A 42 -4.73 -5.76 -24.64
CA GLY A 42 -4.09 -5.84 -25.97
C GLY A 42 -2.77 -5.05 -26.07
N LEU A 43 -2.14 -4.73 -24.94
CA LEU A 43 -0.90 -3.95 -24.92
C LEU A 43 0.29 -4.85 -25.24
N GLN A 44 1.25 -4.31 -26.00
CA GLN A 44 2.46 -5.03 -26.34
C GLN A 44 3.30 -5.37 -25.10
N SER A 45 4.08 -6.46 -25.19
CA SER A 45 4.99 -6.89 -24.13
C SER A 45 6.14 -5.89 -23.87
N CYS A 46 6.39 -4.94 -24.77
CA CYS A 46 7.36 -3.86 -24.57
C CYS A 46 6.78 -2.65 -23.82
N CYS A 47 5.45 -2.54 -23.67
CA CYS A 47 4.81 -1.39 -23.05
C CYS A 47 5.33 -1.16 -21.63
N ARG A 48 5.54 0.10 -21.25
CA ARG A 48 6.01 0.45 -19.90
C ARG A 48 4.94 0.11 -18.86
N LYS A 49 5.39 -0.31 -17.68
CA LYS A 49 4.51 -0.62 -16.53
C LYS A 49 3.51 0.49 -16.22
N ALA A 50 3.95 1.75 -16.24
CA ALA A 50 3.09 2.89 -15.93
C ALA A 50 1.89 3.02 -16.90
N ILE A 51 2.11 2.79 -18.19
CA ILE A 51 1.07 2.82 -19.22
C ILE A 51 0.06 1.68 -18.99
N VAL A 52 0.56 0.47 -18.75
CA VAL A 52 -0.27 -0.71 -18.47
C VAL A 52 -1.17 -0.49 -17.24
N LEU A 53 -0.63 0.14 -16.19
CA LEU A 53 -1.37 0.44 -14.97
C LEU A 53 -2.41 1.56 -15.19
N PHE A 54 -2.08 2.58 -15.99
CA PHE A 54 -2.99 3.66 -16.36
C PHE A 54 -4.16 3.15 -17.19
N GLU A 55 -3.87 2.40 -18.25
CA GLU A 55 -4.88 1.87 -19.17
C GLU A 55 -5.90 0.96 -18.48
N ALA A 56 -5.42 0.18 -17.51
CA ALA A 56 -6.26 -0.76 -16.77
C ALA A 56 -6.93 -0.14 -15.53
N ASP A 57 -6.66 1.13 -15.23
CA ASP A 57 -7.09 1.80 -13.99
C ASP A 57 -6.72 0.98 -12.72
N ILE A 58 -5.47 0.51 -12.67
CA ILE A 58 -4.94 -0.35 -11.61
C ILE A 58 -3.75 0.32 -10.95
N GLN A 59 -3.79 0.53 -9.63
CA GLN A 59 -2.62 0.90 -8.85
C GLN A 59 -1.63 -0.26 -8.65
N SER A 60 -0.34 0.07 -8.52
CA SER A 60 0.72 -0.88 -8.18
C SER A 60 0.53 -1.51 -6.80
N TRP A 61 1.05 -2.73 -6.61
CA TRP A 61 0.94 -3.45 -5.32
C TRP A 61 1.64 -2.71 -4.19
N SER A 62 2.79 -2.08 -4.47
CA SER A 62 3.54 -1.32 -3.48
C SER A 62 2.74 -0.10 -3.00
N LEU A 63 2.13 0.64 -3.93
CA LEU A 63 1.32 1.81 -3.61
C LEU A 63 0.07 1.40 -2.82
N ARG A 64 -0.65 0.36 -3.25
CA ARG A 64 -1.81 -0.17 -2.49
C ARG A 64 -1.43 -0.59 -1.08
N ARG A 65 -0.32 -1.32 -0.92
CA ARG A 65 0.17 -1.73 0.40
C ARG A 65 0.44 -0.51 1.29
N GLN A 66 1.03 0.55 0.74
CA GLN A 66 1.30 1.79 1.48
C GLN A 66 0.00 2.51 1.86
N THR A 67 -0.90 2.75 0.91
CA THR A 67 -2.18 3.43 1.15
C THR A 67 -3.04 2.69 2.16
N ASN A 68 -3.16 1.37 2.05
CA ASN A 68 -3.94 0.58 3.00
C ASN A 68 -3.29 0.56 4.40
N SER A 69 -1.96 0.49 4.47
CA SER A 69 -1.24 0.59 5.76
C SER A 69 -1.44 1.96 6.41
N ALA A 70 -1.41 3.04 5.63
CA ALA A 70 -1.67 4.40 6.11
C ALA A 70 -3.12 4.53 6.62
N ARG A 71 -4.10 4.02 5.87
CA ARG A 71 -5.51 4.00 6.28
C ARG A 71 -5.72 3.20 7.56
N TYR A 72 -5.06 2.05 7.69
CA TYR A 72 -5.11 1.24 8.91
C TYR A 72 -4.52 1.99 10.11
N ILE A 73 -3.36 2.62 9.95
CA ILE A 73 -2.73 3.42 11.01
C ILE A 73 -3.62 4.61 11.40
N ALA A 74 -4.21 5.30 10.43
CA ALA A 74 -5.13 6.42 10.69
C ALA A 74 -6.36 5.96 11.49
N LYS A 75 -6.96 4.82 11.11
CA LYS A 75 -8.07 4.20 11.84
C LYS A 75 -7.65 3.80 13.26
N LEU A 76 -6.44 3.29 13.45
CA LEU A 76 -5.94 3.00 14.78
C LEU A 76 -5.81 4.28 15.60
N LYS A 77 -5.23 5.35 15.06
CA LYS A 77 -5.11 6.64 15.75
C LYS A 77 -6.47 7.21 16.17
N SER A 78 -7.51 7.08 15.34
CA SER A 78 -8.85 7.59 15.67
C SER A 78 -9.53 6.83 16.82
N LEU A 79 -9.12 5.59 17.12
CA LEU A 79 -9.67 4.82 18.25
C LEU A 79 -9.15 5.30 19.62
N GLY A 80 -8.10 6.12 19.66
CA GLY A 80 -7.54 6.67 20.89
C GLY A 80 -7.08 5.60 21.90
N SER A 81 -7.01 5.98 23.18
CA SER A 81 -6.49 5.12 24.25
C SER A 81 -7.42 3.96 24.63
N PHE A 82 -8.66 3.96 24.15
CA PHE A 82 -9.64 2.90 24.39
C PHE A 82 -9.23 1.57 23.74
N ASN A 83 -8.49 1.62 22.63
CA ASN A 83 -7.97 0.43 21.98
C ASN A 83 -6.51 0.18 22.39
N ARG A 84 -6.22 -1.04 22.89
CA ARG A 84 -4.87 -1.43 23.35
C ARG A 84 -3.79 -1.22 22.28
N THR A 85 -4.07 -1.59 21.03
CA THR A 85 -3.15 -1.46 19.90
C THR A 85 -2.94 0.01 19.51
N SER A 86 -4.00 0.80 19.51
CA SER A 86 -3.91 2.24 19.28
C SER A 86 -3.10 2.93 20.37
N LYS A 87 -3.38 2.67 21.65
CA LYS A 87 -2.62 3.19 22.79
C LYS A 87 -1.13 2.87 22.65
N PHE A 88 -0.80 1.63 22.26
CA PHE A 88 0.59 1.20 22.02
C PHE A 88 1.26 1.99 20.87
N ILE A 89 0.55 2.20 19.76
CA ILE A 89 1.07 2.96 18.61
C ILE A 89 1.21 4.46 18.91
N LEU A 90 0.29 5.04 19.70
CA LEU A 90 0.39 6.44 20.12
C LEU A 90 1.56 6.65 21.08
N GLN A 91 1.80 5.72 22.00
CA GLN A 91 2.93 5.71 22.94
C GLN A 91 4.19 5.06 22.34
N TRP A 92 4.28 4.94 21.02
CA TRP A 92 5.37 4.25 20.34
C TRP A 92 6.74 4.90 20.59
N ALA A 93 6.80 6.24 20.61
CA ALA A 93 8.05 6.97 20.83
C ALA A 93 8.71 6.64 22.19
N SER A 94 7.90 6.30 23.20
CA SER A 94 8.37 5.89 24.52
C SER A 94 8.56 4.38 24.68
N ASN A 95 8.02 3.56 23.76
CA ASN A 95 8.03 2.09 23.85
C ASN A 95 8.88 1.46 22.73
N GLN A 96 10.20 1.36 22.94
CA GLN A 96 11.18 0.81 21.99
C GLN A 96 11.17 -0.73 21.87
N ARG A 97 9.99 -1.36 21.76
CA ARG A 97 9.88 -2.84 21.79
C ARG A 97 9.84 -3.56 20.44
N LEU A 98 9.90 -2.87 19.31
CA LEU A 98 9.85 -3.51 17.98
C LEU A 98 11.09 -3.20 17.13
N LYS A 99 11.47 -4.16 16.28
CA LYS A 99 12.64 -4.08 15.38
C LYS A 99 12.55 -2.84 14.46
N LYS A 100 13.63 -2.05 14.50
CA LYS A 100 13.82 -0.75 13.82
C LYS A 100 13.63 -0.80 12.29
N ASP A 101 13.73 -1.99 11.70
CA ASP A 101 13.69 -2.23 10.24
C ASP A 101 12.41 -2.92 9.75
N SER A 102 11.40 -3.08 10.61
CA SER A 102 10.09 -3.58 10.18
C SER A 102 9.42 -2.60 9.21
N SER A 103 8.54 -3.09 8.33
CA SER A 103 7.82 -2.24 7.36
C SER A 103 7.08 -1.08 8.05
N ILE A 104 6.57 -1.29 9.26
CA ILE A 104 5.94 -0.26 10.10
C ILE A 104 6.98 0.74 10.63
N GLY A 105 8.14 0.29 11.10
CA GLY A 105 9.24 1.16 11.55
C GLY A 105 9.79 2.05 10.42
N VAL A 106 9.91 1.51 9.20
CA VAL A 106 10.32 2.27 8.01
C VAL A 106 9.25 3.30 7.62
N ILE A 107 7.96 2.92 7.63
CA ILE A 107 6.84 3.85 7.38
C ILE A 107 6.81 4.97 8.42
N TRP A 108 7.13 4.69 9.69
CA TRP A 108 7.18 5.73 10.74
C TRP A 108 8.37 6.67 10.59
N LYS A 109 9.58 6.15 10.31
CA LYS A 109 10.76 6.98 10.00
C LYS A 109 10.55 7.88 8.78
N ARG A 110 9.89 7.36 7.73
CA ARG A 110 9.61 8.11 6.49
C ARG A 110 8.34 8.97 6.59
N GLY A 111 7.39 8.57 7.45
CA GLY A 111 6.09 9.21 7.64
C GLY A 111 6.14 10.55 8.36
N PHE A 112 7.24 10.85 9.07
CA PHE A 112 7.49 12.18 9.62
C PHE A 112 7.68 13.26 8.51
N TRP A 113 8.10 12.85 7.31
CA TRP A 113 8.30 13.75 6.16
C TRP A 113 7.13 13.73 5.15
N ILE A 114 6.39 12.62 5.04
CA ILE A 114 5.29 12.49 4.06
C ILE A 114 3.95 13.05 4.58
N LEU A 115 3.71 13.00 5.91
CA LEU A 115 2.54 13.63 6.52
C LEU A 115 2.68 15.17 6.61
N THR A 116 3.91 15.69 6.62
CA THR A 116 4.18 17.14 6.58
C THR A 116 4.12 17.69 5.15
N LEU A 117 4.60 16.96 4.13
CA LEU A 117 4.52 17.46 2.74
C LEU A 117 3.09 17.51 2.19
N ASN A 118 2.22 16.55 2.51
CA ASN A 118 0.83 16.59 2.05
C ASN A 118 -0.02 17.64 2.79
N HIS A 119 0.37 18.03 4.01
CA HIS A 119 -0.28 19.11 4.74
C HIS A 119 0.21 20.50 4.31
N VAL A 120 1.43 20.61 3.76
CA VAL A 120 1.97 21.87 3.21
C VAL A 120 1.46 22.13 1.78
N PHE A 121 1.25 21.09 0.96
CA PHE A 121 0.72 21.26 -0.40
C PHE A 121 -0.79 21.54 -0.47
N LEU A 122 -1.56 21.18 0.57
CA LEU A 122 -3.01 21.46 0.66
C LEU A 122 -3.36 22.84 1.25
N LEU A 123 -2.36 23.59 1.75
CA LEU A 123 -2.52 24.96 2.24
C LEU A 123 -1.93 26.02 1.29
N ALA A 124 -1.44 25.61 0.11
CA ALA A 124 -0.83 26.48 -0.89
C ALA A 124 -1.52 26.40 -2.27
N ALA A 125 -2.78 25.93 -2.31
CA ALA A 125 -3.69 26.04 -3.44
C ALA A 125 -5.00 26.68 -2.96
#